data_AF-A0AAF0E2E0-F1
#
_entry.id   AF-A0AAF0E2E0-F1
#
_cell.length_a   1.000
_cell.length_b   1.000
_cell.length_c   1.000
_cell.angle_alpha   90.00
_cell.angle_beta   90.00
_cell.angle_gamma   90.00
#
_symmetry.space_group_name_H-M   'P 1'
#
loop_
_entity.id
_entity.type
_entity.pdbx_description
1 polymer ?
#
loop_
_entity_poly.entity_id
_entity_poly.type
_entity_poly.pdbx_seq_one_letter_code
_entity_poly.pdbx_strand_id
1 'polypeptide(L)'
;MSFSVVPAGRRTGAGGAYVHASGDGPPHRSYAHERVPDDALYEEQDTAMMIAMPGQAVASSTLYMRGHGSYIDAARSEIVSLLSGSVDRVNKLISVRPVRTRYRPEVGDLVVGRITEVQSRRWKVDIGAKTDASLLLSSINLPGGVQRKKLESDELQMRAFFQEGDLLVAEVQSLFQDGGVGLHTRSLRYGKLRNGVLVSVPPVLIRRHKSHFVTLAQLAGGAVDLVLGLNGLVWVAKHIPFDVAKAEGEGEGVEVGPAGRGVAMDIDGVYSDVNEPIAPGTRRAISLVCFVLTVLAHYSLPITASAIEQGCALGEQHPNFDATSADGLRLAEQIAAALQ
;
A
#
# COMPACT_ATOMS: atom_id res chain seq x y z
N MET A 1 -8.80 9.28 18.65
CA MET A 1 -8.92 9.28 17.18
C MET A 1 -7.89 10.23 16.60
N SER A 2 -6.74 9.76 16.12
CA SER A 2 -5.82 10.60 15.33
C SER A 2 -5.89 10.12 13.89
N PHE A 3 -6.81 10.69 13.11
CA PHE A 3 -6.87 10.49 11.68
C PHE A 3 -5.95 11.51 10.99
N SER A 4 -5.41 11.15 9.83
CA SER A 4 -4.76 12.09 8.93
C SER A 4 -5.28 11.86 7.52
N VAL A 5 -6.35 12.58 7.16
CA VAL A 5 -6.62 12.87 5.75
C VAL A 5 -5.47 13.77 5.31
N VAL A 6 -4.50 13.22 4.57
CA VAL A 6 -3.31 13.97 4.16
C VAL A 6 -3.72 14.89 3.01
N PRO A 7 -3.72 16.23 3.18
CA PRO A 7 -3.92 17.13 2.06
C PRO A 7 -2.74 16.95 1.10
N ALA A 8 -2.99 17.04 -0.21
CA ALA A 8 -1.99 16.94 -1.26
C ALA A 8 -0.79 17.91 -1.12
N GLY A 9 -0.84 18.90 -0.21
CA GLY A 9 0.23 19.85 0.09
C GLY A 9 1.03 19.59 1.38
N ARG A 10 0.60 18.71 2.30
CA ARG A 10 1.24 18.60 3.64
C ARG A 10 2.19 17.40 3.71
N ARG A 11 3.47 17.62 3.98
CA ARG A 11 4.43 16.53 4.22
C ARG A 11 3.98 15.74 5.45
N THR A 12 3.77 14.43 5.30
CA THR A 12 3.85 13.52 6.43
C THR A 12 5.32 13.44 6.80
N GLY A 13 5.76 14.28 7.74
CA GLY A 13 6.89 13.87 8.57
C GLY A 13 6.58 12.47 9.10
N ALA A 14 7.57 11.60 9.19
CA ALA A 14 7.43 10.24 9.67
C ALA A 14 6.65 10.19 11.00
N GLY A 15 5.32 10.12 10.94
CA GLY A 15 4.41 10.02 12.07
C GLY A 15 4.39 8.60 12.65
N GLY A 16 5.55 7.96 12.66
CA GLY A 16 5.78 6.62 13.21
C GLY A 16 6.22 6.68 14.67
N ALA A 17 5.81 7.69 15.41
CA ALA A 17 6.07 7.80 16.85
C ALA A 17 4.75 7.62 17.63
N TYR A 18 4.15 6.43 17.54
CA TYR A 18 3.25 5.96 18.59
C TYR A 18 4.11 5.50 19.76
N VAL A 19 4.65 6.46 20.50
CA VAL A 19 5.34 6.22 21.78
C VAL A 19 4.24 5.92 22.80
N HIS A 20 3.89 4.66 22.96
CA HIS A 20 3.43 4.23 24.27
C HIS A 20 4.67 4.14 25.16
N ALA A 21 4.62 4.85 26.28
CA ALA A 21 5.60 4.71 27.35
C ALA A 21 5.77 3.22 27.64
N SER A 22 6.98 2.70 27.40
CA SER A 22 7.38 1.39 27.89
C SER A 22 7.29 1.48 29.41
N GLY A 23 6.24 0.89 29.98
CA GLY A 23 6.10 0.80 31.43
C GLY A 23 7.31 0.06 31.98
N ASP A 24 8.06 0.73 32.85
CA ASP A 24 9.15 0.16 33.61
C ASP A 24 8.52 -0.74 34.71
N GLY A 25 8.06 -1.92 34.28
CA GLY A 25 7.60 -2.98 35.15
C GLY A 25 8.80 -3.76 35.69
N PRO A 26 8.75 -4.27 36.93
CA PRO A 26 9.86 -5.04 37.49
C PRO A 26 10.16 -6.25 36.59
N PRO A 27 11.43 -6.67 36.47
CA PRO A 27 11.82 -7.73 35.56
C PRO A 27 11.06 -9.01 35.92
N HIS A 28 10.21 -9.48 35.02
CA HIS A 28 9.63 -10.82 35.11
C HIS A 28 10.79 -11.82 35.06
N ARG A 29 11.16 -12.35 36.23
CA ARG A 29 12.09 -13.45 36.37
C ARG A 29 11.51 -14.68 35.65
N SER A 30 12.42 -15.38 34.96
CA SER A 30 12.39 -16.80 34.57
C SER A 30 11.60 -17.29 33.35
N TYR A 31 11.72 -16.63 32.18
CA TYR A 31 11.52 -17.31 30.87
C TYR A 31 12.46 -16.84 29.73
N ALA A 32 13.31 -15.83 29.95
CA ALA A 32 14.10 -15.19 28.88
C ALA A 32 15.29 -16.01 28.32
N HIS A 33 15.54 -17.22 28.84
CA HIS A 33 16.69 -18.05 28.47
C HIS A 33 16.32 -19.47 28.06
N GLU A 34 15.04 -19.84 28.07
CA GLU A 34 14.64 -21.18 27.68
C GLU A 34 14.50 -21.21 26.16
N ARG A 35 15.40 -21.97 25.53
CA ARG A 35 15.32 -22.28 24.10
C ARG A 35 13.94 -22.86 23.84
N VAL A 36 13.29 -22.38 22.78
CA VAL A 36 12.03 -22.99 22.34
C VAL A 36 12.35 -24.44 21.96
N PRO A 37 11.73 -25.44 22.61
CA PRO A 37 12.07 -26.84 22.37
C PRO A 37 11.91 -27.15 20.89
N ASP A 38 12.87 -27.87 20.30
CA ASP A 38 12.77 -28.22 18.89
C ASP A 38 11.51 -29.05 18.60
N ASP A 39 10.99 -29.79 19.60
CA ASP A 39 9.72 -30.55 19.52
C ASP A 39 8.49 -29.66 19.28
N ALA A 40 8.48 -28.42 19.79
CA ALA A 40 7.44 -27.43 19.46
C ALA A 40 7.50 -26.97 17.99
N LEU A 41 8.57 -27.33 17.28
CA LEU A 41 8.77 -27.11 15.85
C LEU A 41 8.53 -28.39 15.03
N TYR A 42 8.33 -29.56 15.63
CA TYR A 42 8.22 -30.84 14.90
C TYR A 42 6.79 -31.39 14.77
N GLU A 43 5.81 -30.81 15.46
CA GLU A 43 4.42 -31.25 15.30
C GLU A 43 3.76 -30.55 14.11
N GLU A 44 3.41 -31.32 13.07
CA GLU A 44 2.57 -30.90 11.94
C GLU A 44 1.11 -30.55 12.35
N GLN A 45 0.84 -30.45 13.65
CA GLN A 45 -0.47 -30.20 14.21
C GLN A 45 -0.36 -29.42 15.52
N ASP A 46 0.03 -28.13 15.48
CA ASP A 46 -0.91 -27.13 15.99
C ASP A 46 -0.59 -25.70 15.58
N THR A 47 -1.67 -24.99 15.33
CA THR A 47 -1.79 -23.61 14.86
C THR A 47 -1.45 -22.56 15.92
N ALA A 48 -0.44 -22.80 16.75
CA ALA A 48 0.01 -21.83 17.76
C ALA A 48 0.95 -20.80 17.11
N MET A 49 0.50 -19.55 17.03
CA MET A 49 1.32 -18.42 16.58
C MET A 49 2.48 -18.22 17.57
N MET A 50 3.65 -18.74 17.25
CA MET A 50 4.84 -18.61 18.07
C MET A 50 5.31 -17.15 18.06
N ILE A 51 5.37 -16.51 19.23
CA ILE A 51 5.86 -15.15 19.41
C ILE A 51 7.30 -15.21 19.94
N ALA A 52 8.21 -14.52 19.27
CA ALA A 52 9.59 -14.35 19.71
C ALA A 52 9.82 -12.95 20.25
N MET A 53 10.66 -12.84 21.28
CA MET A 53 11.21 -11.58 21.79
C MET A 53 12.63 -11.35 21.26
N PRO A 54 13.10 -10.09 21.17
CA PRO A 54 14.49 -9.80 20.82
C PRO A 54 15.45 -10.53 21.77
N GLY A 55 16.45 -11.22 21.23
CA GLY A 55 17.42 -12.01 21.98
C GLY A 55 16.99 -13.45 22.29
N GLN A 56 15.75 -13.84 21.99
CA GLN A 56 15.28 -15.21 22.18
C GLN A 56 15.78 -16.14 21.08
N ALA A 57 16.30 -17.32 21.47
CA ALA A 57 16.66 -18.38 20.53
C ALA A 57 15.39 -19.03 19.96
N VAL A 58 15.30 -19.07 18.62
CA VAL A 58 14.10 -19.52 17.88
C VAL A 58 14.28 -20.93 17.33
N ALA A 59 15.44 -21.22 16.73
CA ALA A 59 15.70 -22.52 16.10
C ALA A 59 17.22 -22.79 15.97
N SER A 60 17.62 -24.04 15.78
CA SER A 60 19.02 -24.39 15.49
C SER A 60 19.47 -23.92 14.10
N SER A 61 20.67 -23.32 14.01
CA SER A 61 21.24 -22.89 12.72
C SER A 61 21.78 -24.03 11.86
N THR A 62 21.86 -25.25 12.40
CA THR A 62 22.32 -26.44 11.65
C THR A 62 21.23 -27.05 10.77
N LEU A 63 19.96 -26.89 11.17
CA LEU A 63 18.81 -27.48 10.50
C LEU A 63 18.02 -26.45 9.67
N TYR A 64 18.04 -25.20 10.11
CA TYR A 64 17.26 -24.11 9.55
C TYR A 64 18.14 -23.01 8.96
N MET A 65 17.59 -22.32 7.96
CA MET A 65 18.16 -21.13 7.36
C MET A 65 17.59 -19.88 8.03
N ARG A 66 18.48 -18.94 8.30
CA ARG A 66 18.13 -17.60 8.76
C ARG A 66 17.37 -16.83 7.67
N GLY A 67 16.21 -16.31 8.03
CA GLY A 67 15.47 -15.31 7.27
C GLY A 67 15.65 -13.90 7.85
N HIS A 68 14.65 -13.06 7.63
CA HIS A 68 14.63 -11.68 8.11
C HIS A 68 14.20 -11.61 9.57
N GLY A 69 14.64 -10.57 10.28
CA GLY A 69 14.27 -10.38 11.69
C GLY A 69 15.01 -11.30 12.67
N SER A 70 16.00 -12.06 12.19
CA SER A 70 16.83 -12.93 13.01
C SER A 70 18.33 -12.81 12.64
N TYR A 71 19.18 -13.24 13.57
CA TYR A 71 20.61 -13.40 13.35
C TYR A 71 21.09 -14.78 13.82
N ILE A 72 22.28 -15.19 13.39
CA ILE A 72 22.89 -16.45 13.83
C ILE A 72 23.87 -16.10 14.94
N ASP A 73 23.68 -16.68 16.12
CA ASP A 73 24.66 -16.64 17.19
C ASP A 73 25.68 -17.76 16.96
N ALA A 74 26.90 -17.37 16.56
CA ALA A 74 27.98 -18.29 16.27
C ALA A 74 28.46 -19.07 17.52
N ALA A 75 28.28 -18.53 18.72
CA ALA A 75 28.71 -19.21 19.94
C ALA A 75 27.79 -20.40 20.29
N ARG A 76 26.51 -20.29 19.95
CA ARG A 76 25.48 -21.30 20.28
C ARG A 76 25.01 -22.11 19.08
N SER A 77 25.38 -21.73 17.86
CA SER A 77 24.84 -22.30 16.61
C SER A 77 23.29 -22.23 16.57
N GLU A 78 22.75 -21.11 17.01
CA GLU A 78 21.30 -20.88 17.12
C GLU A 78 20.90 -19.64 16.32
N ILE A 79 19.69 -19.69 15.75
CA ILE A 79 19.01 -18.56 15.15
C ILE A 79 18.31 -17.81 16.28
N VAL A 80 18.72 -16.58 16.51
CA VAL A 80 18.21 -15.70 17.56
C VAL A 80 17.38 -14.58 16.93
N SER A 81 16.25 -14.25 17.54
CA SER A 81 15.39 -13.16 17.08
C SER A 81 16.03 -11.78 17.33
N LEU A 82 15.94 -10.87 16.36
CA LEU A 82 16.24 -9.45 16.51
C LEU A 82 15.01 -8.62 16.88
N LEU A 83 13.81 -9.13 16.59
CA LEU A 83 12.57 -8.38 16.62
C LEU A 83 11.57 -9.04 17.57
N SER A 84 10.59 -8.26 18.03
CA SER A 84 9.42 -8.80 18.72
C SER A 84 8.30 -9.04 17.71
N GLY A 85 7.82 -10.27 17.61
CA GLY A 85 6.73 -10.61 16.70
C GLY A 85 6.58 -12.10 16.44
N SER A 86 5.80 -12.45 15.42
CA SER A 86 5.51 -13.85 15.10
C SER A 86 6.65 -14.50 14.33
N VAL A 87 6.96 -15.74 14.69
CA VAL A 87 7.91 -16.57 13.97
C VAL A 87 7.20 -17.20 12.79
N ASP A 88 7.58 -16.78 11.58
CA ASP A 88 7.14 -17.37 10.33
C ASP A 88 8.15 -18.43 9.90
N ARG A 89 7.68 -19.67 9.82
CA ARG A 89 8.45 -20.78 9.26
C ARG A 89 7.92 -21.13 7.87
N VAL A 90 8.78 -21.01 6.88
CA VAL A 90 8.49 -21.46 5.52
C VAL A 90 9.55 -22.47 5.11
N ASN A 91 9.18 -23.75 5.10
CA ASN A 91 10.10 -24.87 4.90
C ASN A 91 11.23 -24.85 5.95
N LYS A 92 12.48 -24.63 5.47
CA LYS A 92 13.67 -24.50 6.30
C LYS A 92 14.00 -23.04 6.64
N LEU A 93 13.29 -22.06 6.10
CA LEU A 93 13.55 -20.64 6.35
C LEU A 93 12.77 -20.17 7.57
N ILE A 94 13.47 -19.62 8.56
CA ILE A 94 12.90 -19.03 9.76
C ILE A 94 13.04 -17.51 9.71
N SER A 95 11.91 -16.80 9.67
CA SER A 95 11.86 -15.34 9.73
C SER A 95 11.00 -14.87 10.89
N VAL A 96 11.33 -13.73 11.47
CA VAL A 96 10.53 -13.11 12.52
C VAL A 96 9.83 -11.89 11.92
N ARG A 97 8.50 -11.96 11.84
CA ARG A 97 7.65 -10.86 11.38
C ARG A 97 7.34 -9.94 12.57
N PRO A 98 7.83 -8.71 12.58
CA PRO A 98 7.59 -7.79 13.69
C PRO A 98 6.11 -7.39 13.77
N VAL A 99 5.65 -7.08 14.98
CA VAL A 99 4.28 -6.56 15.22
C VAL A 99 4.02 -5.25 14.47
N ARG A 100 5.06 -4.41 14.32
CA ARG A 100 5.01 -3.15 13.58
C ARG A 100 6.21 -3.04 12.66
N THR A 101 5.98 -2.78 11.38
CA THR A 101 7.04 -2.52 10.41
C THR A 101 6.63 -1.43 9.44
N ARG A 102 7.63 -0.72 8.91
CA ARG A 102 7.47 0.06 7.68
C ARG A 102 7.20 -0.87 6.51
N TYR A 103 6.66 -0.30 5.44
CA TYR A 103 6.51 -1.04 4.20
C TYR A 103 7.88 -1.52 3.72
N ARG A 104 7.95 -2.81 3.38
CA ARG A 104 9.12 -3.42 2.80
C ARG A 104 8.81 -3.71 1.34
N PRO A 105 9.51 -3.04 0.41
CA PRO A 105 9.23 -3.19 -1.02
C PRO A 105 9.69 -4.55 -1.51
N GLU A 106 8.85 -5.17 -2.34
CA GLU A 106 9.18 -6.36 -3.12
C GLU A 106 8.96 -6.09 -4.61
N VAL A 107 9.72 -6.78 -5.46
CA VAL A 107 9.60 -6.60 -6.92
C VAL A 107 8.22 -7.06 -7.38
N GLY A 108 7.56 -6.23 -8.20
CA GLY A 108 6.19 -6.44 -8.67
C GLY A 108 5.12 -5.87 -7.75
N ASP A 109 5.46 -5.28 -6.60
CA ASP A 109 4.48 -4.62 -5.75
C ASP A 109 3.89 -3.38 -6.43
N LEU A 110 2.56 -3.27 -6.45
CA LEU A 110 1.86 -2.05 -6.81
C LEU A 110 1.86 -1.09 -5.62
N VAL A 111 2.39 0.11 -5.80
CA VAL A 111 2.53 1.12 -4.75
C VAL A 111 1.95 2.47 -5.19
N VAL A 112 1.37 3.18 -4.24
CA VAL A 112 1.02 4.59 -4.42
C VAL A 112 2.12 5.41 -3.74
N GLY A 113 2.61 6.45 -4.41
CA GLY A 113 3.72 7.26 -3.88
C GLY A 113 3.52 8.73 -4.14
N ARG A 114 4.27 9.55 -3.40
CA ARG A 114 4.27 11.01 -3.53
C ARG A 114 5.63 11.51 -3.97
N ILE A 115 5.68 12.38 -4.98
CA ILE A 115 6.93 13.00 -5.41
C ILE A 115 7.48 13.89 -4.30
N THR A 116 8.71 13.62 -3.86
CA THR A 116 9.40 14.42 -2.84
C THR A 116 10.29 15.49 -3.45
N GLU A 117 11.03 15.12 -4.50
CA GLU A 117 11.94 16.01 -5.22
C GLU A 117 12.13 15.57 -6.68
N VAL A 118 12.39 16.54 -7.55
CA VAL A 118 12.79 16.33 -8.94
C VAL A 118 14.32 16.51 -9.06
N GLN A 119 15.02 15.49 -9.52
CA GLN A 119 16.46 15.51 -9.79
C GLN A 119 16.75 15.35 -11.29
N SER A 120 18.01 15.50 -11.71
CA SER A 120 18.42 15.21 -13.09
C SER A 120 18.07 13.74 -13.43
N ARG A 121 17.23 13.57 -14.45
CA ARG A 121 16.78 12.29 -15.03
C ARG A 121 15.99 11.35 -14.11
N ARG A 122 15.68 11.77 -12.88
CA ARG A 122 14.88 10.96 -11.94
C ARG A 122 14.04 11.80 -10.99
N TRP A 123 12.91 11.24 -10.56
CA TRP A 123 12.13 11.72 -9.44
C TRP A 123 12.41 10.85 -8.21
N LYS A 124 12.46 11.48 -7.04
CA LYS A 124 12.33 10.74 -5.79
C LYS A 124 10.86 10.69 -5.37
N VAL A 125 10.46 9.51 -4.90
CA VAL A 125 9.08 9.19 -4.57
C VAL A 125 9.06 8.61 -3.16
N ASP A 126 8.32 9.23 -2.25
CA ASP A 126 8.02 8.68 -0.94
C ASP A 126 6.95 7.59 -1.09
N ILE A 127 7.34 6.36 -0.77
CA ILE A 127 6.48 5.17 -0.75
C ILE A 127 6.30 4.61 0.67
N GLY A 128 6.76 5.31 1.72
CA GLY A 128 6.66 4.85 3.10
C GLY A 128 7.64 3.71 3.47
N ALA A 129 8.62 3.42 2.61
CA ALA A 129 9.69 2.47 2.86
C ALA A 129 10.79 3.07 3.78
N LYS A 130 11.92 2.36 3.92
CA LYS A 130 13.10 2.85 4.65
C LYS A 130 13.80 3.98 3.91
N THR A 131 13.76 3.93 2.58
CA THR A 131 14.44 4.83 1.64
C THR A 131 13.42 5.35 0.64
N ASP A 132 13.64 6.56 0.14
CA ASP A 132 12.85 7.10 -0.96
C ASP A 132 13.11 6.27 -2.22
N ALA A 133 12.06 5.99 -2.96
CA ALA A 133 12.16 5.28 -4.23
C ALA A 133 12.57 6.23 -5.36
N SER A 134 13.21 5.69 -6.38
CA SER A 134 13.62 6.42 -7.58
C SER A 134 12.77 6.02 -8.77
N LEU A 135 12.18 7.01 -9.44
CA LEU A 135 11.48 6.85 -10.71
C LEU A 135 12.30 7.52 -11.80
N LEU A 136 12.84 6.74 -12.74
CA LEU A 136 13.68 7.28 -13.82
C LEU A 136 12.80 7.88 -14.93
N LEU A 137 13.30 8.91 -15.60
CA LEU A 137 12.69 9.45 -16.82
C LEU A 137 12.57 8.37 -17.93
N SER A 138 13.50 7.42 -17.94
CA SER A 138 13.45 6.27 -18.84
C SER A 138 12.37 5.24 -18.49
N SER A 139 11.78 5.31 -17.29
CA SER A 139 10.80 4.34 -16.77
C SER A 139 9.35 4.84 -16.78
N ILE A 140 9.11 6.04 -17.34
CA ILE A 140 7.77 6.60 -17.55
C ILE A 140 7.33 6.56 -19.02
N ASN A 141 6.03 6.69 -19.24
CA ASN A 141 5.42 6.77 -20.58
C ASN A 141 5.31 8.23 -21.01
N LEU A 142 6.17 8.68 -21.93
CA LEU A 142 6.12 10.07 -22.41
C LEU A 142 4.91 10.34 -23.30
N PRO A 143 4.41 11.59 -23.33
CA PRO A 143 3.35 11.94 -24.25
C PRO A 143 3.79 11.81 -25.72
N GLY A 144 2.95 11.19 -26.55
CA GLY A 144 3.32 10.73 -27.90
C GLY A 144 3.54 9.22 -28.05
N GLY A 145 3.36 8.45 -26.96
CA GLY A 145 3.31 6.99 -26.98
C GLY A 145 4.67 6.30 -27.02
N VAL A 146 4.65 4.96 -27.10
CA VAL A 146 5.84 4.08 -26.98
C VAL A 146 6.89 4.35 -28.08
N GLN A 147 6.49 4.88 -29.24
CA GLN A 147 7.38 5.14 -30.38
C GLN A 147 8.17 6.46 -30.28
N ARG A 148 7.87 7.34 -29.32
CA ARG A 148 8.63 8.59 -29.14
C ARG A 148 10.02 8.28 -28.56
N LYS A 149 11.08 8.69 -29.27
CA LYS A 149 12.44 8.68 -28.73
C LYS A 149 12.55 9.73 -27.60
N LYS A 150 13.25 9.38 -26.53
CA LYS A 150 13.49 10.27 -25.38
C LYS A 150 14.56 11.29 -25.77
N LEU A 151 14.24 12.57 -25.71
CA LEU A 151 15.16 13.67 -26.06
C LEU A 151 15.72 14.34 -24.81
N GLU A 152 16.85 15.04 -24.94
CA GLU A 152 17.41 15.88 -23.87
C GLU A 152 16.47 17.03 -23.47
N SER A 153 15.59 17.48 -24.37
CA SER A 153 14.53 18.44 -24.07
C SER A 153 13.56 17.94 -22.99
N ASP A 154 13.34 16.63 -22.90
CA ASP A 154 12.45 16.03 -21.92
C ASP A 154 13.05 16.10 -20.50
N GLU A 155 14.39 16.14 -20.38
CA GLU A 155 15.09 16.34 -19.11
C GLU A 155 14.83 17.75 -18.55
N LEU A 156 14.79 18.76 -19.43
CA LEU A 156 14.45 20.15 -19.04
C LEU A 156 12.97 20.29 -18.64
N GLN A 157 12.09 19.48 -19.24
CA GLN A 157 10.65 19.51 -19.01
C GLN A 157 10.16 18.48 -17.98
N MET A 158 11.04 17.92 -17.14
CA MET A 158 10.64 16.89 -16.16
C MET A 158 9.51 17.35 -15.21
N ARG A 159 9.51 18.64 -14.85
CA ARG A 159 8.46 19.23 -14.00
C ARG A 159 7.09 19.34 -14.69
N ALA A 160 7.03 19.19 -16.01
CA ALA A 160 5.75 19.14 -16.73
C ALA A 160 5.03 17.80 -16.53
N PHE A 161 5.75 16.71 -16.23
CA PHE A 161 5.16 15.39 -15.99
C PHE A 161 4.79 15.18 -14.53
N PHE A 162 5.76 15.43 -13.65
CA PHE A 162 5.60 15.25 -12.21
C PHE A 162 6.32 16.36 -11.46
N GLN A 163 5.58 17.00 -10.56
CA GLN A 163 6.03 18.06 -9.67
C GLN A 163 6.08 17.56 -8.23
N GLU A 164 6.82 18.26 -7.37
CA GLU A 164 6.86 17.94 -5.94
C GLU A 164 5.47 18.01 -5.32
N GLY A 165 5.08 16.94 -4.63
CA GLY A 165 3.77 16.81 -4.02
C GLY A 165 2.77 15.98 -4.81
N ASP A 166 3.02 15.73 -6.11
CA ASP A 166 2.16 14.90 -6.95
C ASP A 166 2.06 13.47 -6.43
N LEU A 167 0.87 12.88 -6.58
CA LEU A 167 0.62 11.49 -6.26
C LEU A 167 0.60 10.66 -7.54
N LEU A 168 1.19 9.48 -7.47
CA LEU A 168 1.23 8.55 -8.59
C LEU A 168 1.09 7.11 -8.12
N VAL A 169 0.59 6.26 -9.02
CA VAL A 169 0.68 4.81 -8.87
C VAL A 169 1.81 4.29 -9.75
N ALA A 170 2.64 3.43 -9.17
CA ALA A 170 3.75 2.80 -9.85
C ALA A 170 3.94 1.36 -9.36
N GLU A 171 4.75 0.61 -10.11
CA GLU A 171 5.14 -0.74 -9.75
C GLU A 171 6.63 -0.77 -9.41
N VAL A 172 6.99 -1.57 -8.41
CA VAL A 172 8.39 -1.80 -8.02
C VAL A 172 9.08 -2.66 -9.08
N GLN A 173 9.96 -2.04 -9.85
CA GLN A 173 10.71 -2.71 -10.92
C GLN A 173 11.89 -3.52 -10.39
N SER A 174 12.64 -2.93 -9.47
CA SER A 174 13.91 -3.50 -9.00
C SER A 174 14.26 -3.00 -7.61
N LEU A 175 15.00 -3.84 -6.89
CA LEU A 175 15.56 -3.53 -5.58
C LEU A 175 17.08 -3.56 -5.71
N PHE A 176 17.73 -2.50 -5.23
CA PHE A 176 19.17 -2.37 -5.24
C PHE A 176 19.77 -2.91 -3.93
N GLN A 177 21.05 -3.31 -3.96
CA GLN A 177 21.73 -3.92 -2.81
C GLN A 177 21.89 -2.97 -1.61
N ASP A 178 21.90 -1.67 -1.87
CA ASP A 178 21.89 -0.60 -0.86
C ASP A 178 20.51 -0.36 -0.24
N GLY A 179 19.48 -1.09 -0.69
CA GLY A 179 18.09 -0.89 -0.29
C GLY A 179 17.40 0.22 -1.07
N GLY A 180 18.00 0.74 -2.15
CA GLY A 180 17.31 1.59 -3.10
C GLY A 180 16.16 0.85 -3.79
N VAL A 181 15.13 1.60 -4.19
CA VAL A 181 13.95 1.05 -4.89
C VAL A 181 13.83 1.74 -6.24
N GLY A 182 13.76 0.96 -7.32
CA GLY A 182 13.48 1.47 -8.67
C GLY A 182 12.01 1.26 -9.02
N LEU A 183 11.32 2.33 -9.40
CA LEU A 183 9.92 2.30 -9.84
C LEU A 183 9.80 2.44 -11.36
N HIS A 184 8.69 1.95 -11.91
CA HIS A 184 8.28 2.26 -13.28
C HIS A 184 6.77 2.47 -13.42
N THR A 185 6.38 3.21 -14.45
CA THR A 185 4.98 3.46 -14.81
C THR A 185 4.71 3.08 -16.28
N ARG A 186 5.20 1.90 -16.70
CA ARG A 186 5.10 1.44 -18.10
C ARG A 186 3.68 1.04 -18.53
N SER A 187 2.82 0.64 -17.59
CA SER A 187 1.40 0.37 -17.90
C SER A 187 0.63 1.68 -18.06
N LEU A 188 -0.35 1.72 -18.96
CA LEU A 188 -1.28 2.85 -19.11
C LEU A 188 -2.21 3.03 -17.91
N ARG A 189 -2.35 1.99 -17.07
CA ARG A 189 -3.04 2.07 -15.78
C ARG A 189 -2.22 2.81 -14.73
N TYR A 190 -0.93 3.04 -14.98
CA TYR A 190 -0.02 3.70 -14.07
C TYR A 190 0.17 5.16 -14.47
N GLY A 191 0.41 6.01 -13.47
CA GLY A 191 0.57 7.45 -13.72
C GLY A 191 0.09 8.30 -12.56
N LYS A 192 -0.15 9.58 -12.87
CA LYS A 192 -0.58 10.58 -11.91
C LYS A 192 -2.01 10.32 -11.44
N LEU A 193 -2.23 10.48 -10.15
CA LEU A 193 -3.52 10.24 -9.51
C LEU A 193 -4.32 11.54 -9.41
N ARG A 194 -5.57 11.51 -9.88
CA ARG A 194 -6.51 12.63 -9.88
C ARG A 194 -7.91 12.20 -9.45
N ASN A 195 -8.80 13.18 -9.24
CA ASN A 195 -10.23 12.99 -8.96
C ASN A 195 -10.52 12.13 -7.71
N GLY A 196 -9.69 12.22 -6.69
CA GLY A 196 -9.76 11.34 -5.53
C GLY A 196 -9.11 11.87 -4.26
N VAL A 197 -9.02 10.98 -3.27
CA VAL A 197 -8.46 11.22 -1.94
C VAL A 197 -7.49 10.08 -1.59
N LEU A 198 -6.39 10.44 -0.92
CA LEU A 198 -5.43 9.48 -0.40
C LEU A 198 -5.77 9.11 1.05
N VAL A 199 -5.84 7.82 1.33
CA VAL A 199 -6.00 7.25 2.67
C VAL A 199 -4.75 6.46 3.01
N SER A 200 -4.18 6.72 4.19
CA SER A 200 -3.04 5.97 4.70
C SER A 200 -3.50 4.97 5.77
N VAL A 201 -3.15 3.71 5.57
CA VAL A 201 -3.41 2.59 6.46
C VAL A 201 -2.11 1.82 6.73
N PRO A 202 -2.01 1.05 7.83
CA PRO A 202 -0.84 0.21 8.05
C PRO A 202 -0.65 -0.80 6.89
N PRO A 203 0.56 -0.91 6.30
CA PRO A 203 0.80 -1.77 5.13
C PRO A 203 0.50 -3.25 5.41
N VAL A 204 0.64 -3.69 6.66
CA VAL A 204 0.37 -5.07 7.09
C VAL A 204 -1.11 -5.48 6.92
N LEU A 205 -2.03 -4.52 6.88
CA LEU A 205 -3.47 -4.80 6.74
C LEU A 205 -3.86 -5.05 5.29
N ILE A 206 -3.07 -4.58 4.32
CA ILE A 206 -3.36 -4.76 2.90
C ILE A 206 -2.92 -6.16 2.49
N ARG A 207 -3.89 -7.01 2.17
CA ARG A 207 -3.62 -8.36 1.66
C ARG A 207 -3.24 -8.29 0.19
N ARG A 208 -2.24 -9.10 -0.20
CA ARG A 208 -1.87 -9.28 -1.61
C ARG A 208 -2.99 -10.03 -2.34
N HIS A 209 -3.44 -9.46 -3.44
CA HIS A 209 -4.47 -10.03 -4.32
C HIS A 209 -4.02 -9.99 -5.78
N LYS A 210 -4.72 -10.73 -6.65
CA LYS A 210 -4.44 -10.77 -8.09
C LYS A 210 -4.51 -9.37 -8.74
N SER A 211 -5.43 -8.53 -8.27
CA SER A 211 -5.55 -7.14 -8.69
C SER A 211 -5.66 -6.25 -7.46
N HIS A 212 -4.91 -5.15 -7.49
CA HIS A 212 -4.96 -4.07 -6.52
C HIS A 212 -5.78 -2.87 -7.02
N PHE A 213 -6.34 -2.98 -8.24
CA PHE A 213 -7.38 -2.09 -8.75
C PHE A 213 -8.74 -2.73 -8.44
N VAL A 214 -9.55 -2.01 -7.69
CA VAL A 214 -10.89 -2.47 -7.25
C VAL A 214 -11.91 -1.41 -7.62
N THR A 215 -12.99 -1.80 -8.28
CA THR A 215 -14.09 -0.90 -8.63
C THR A 215 -15.32 -1.28 -7.82
N LEU A 216 -15.80 -0.36 -6.98
CA LEU A 216 -17.04 -0.51 -6.22
C LEU A 216 -18.19 0.03 -7.05
N ALA A 217 -18.84 -0.84 -7.83
CA ALA A 217 -19.90 -0.44 -8.76
C ALA A 217 -21.27 -0.22 -8.11
N GLN A 218 -21.51 -0.80 -6.92
CA GLN A 218 -22.85 -0.90 -6.31
C GLN A 218 -23.16 0.20 -5.28
N LEU A 219 -22.35 1.26 -5.20
CA LEU A 219 -22.58 2.38 -4.27
C LEU A 219 -23.69 3.30 -4.76
N ALA A 220 -24.57 3.73 -3.84
CA ALA A 220 -25.70 4.64 -4.10
C ALA A 220 -25.28 6.00 -4.69
N GLY A 221 -24.04 6.45 -4.43
CA GLY A 221 -23.47 7.69 -4.95
C GLY A 221 -22.79 7.59 -6.33
N GLY A 222 -22.85 6.41 -6.96
CA GLY A 222 -22.14 6.08 -8.19
C GLY A 222 -20.85 5.30 -7.95
N ALA A 223 -20.32 4.72 -9.02
CA ALA A 223 -19.14 3.87 -8.94
C ALA A 223 -17.89 4.64 -8.48
N VAL A 224 -17.06 3.97 -7.67
CA VAL A 224 -15.80 4.49 -7.11
C VAL A 224 -14.69 3.50 -7.40
N ASP A 225 -13.53 3.99 -7.83
CA ASP A 225 -12.32 3.19 -8.05
C ASP A 225 -11.36 3.33 -6.87
N LEU A 226 -10.74 2.21 -6.50
CA LEU A 226 -9.72 2.12 -5.46
C LEU A 226 -8.44 1.55 -6.05
N VAL A 227 -7.32 2.15 -5.66
CA VAL A 227 -5.98 1.62 -5.87
C VAL A 227 -5.40 1.27 -4.52
N LEU A 228 -5.32 -0.03 -4.23
CA LEU A 228 -4.82 -0.56 -2.97
C LEU A 228 -3.30 -0.75 -3.04
N GLY A 229 -2.53 0.32 -2.78
CA GLY A 229 -1.07 0.22 -2.76
C GLY A 229 -0.58 -0.67 -1.62
N LEU A 230 0.26 -1.66 -1.91
CA LEU A 230 0.80 -2.61 -0.93
C LEU A 230 1.64 -1.96 0.18
N ASN A 231 1.99 -0.69 -0.01
CA ASN A 231 2.67 0.14 0.95
C ASN A 231 1.78 0.82 1.99
N GLY A 232 0.47 0.51 2.01
CA GLY A 232 -0.45 1.12 2.96
C GLY A 232 -1.05 2.44 2.46
N LEU A 233 -0.74 2.84 1.23
CA LEU A 233 -1.29 4.05 0.62
C LEU A 233 -2.41 3.65 -0.36
N VAL A 234 -3.64 4.01 -0.01
CA VAL A 234 -4.85 3.68 -0.76
C VAL A 234 -5.40 4.95 -1.42
N TRP A 235 -5.56 4.93 -2.73
CA TRP A 235 -6.21 6.01 -3.46
C TRP A 235 -7.67 5.67 -3.73
N VAL A 236 -8.59 6.58 -3.39
CA VAL A 236 -10.03 6.43 -3.60
C VAL A 236 -10.50 7.54 -4.53
N ALA A 237 -11.02 7.20 -5.70
CA ALA A 237 -11.35 8.16 -6.74
C ALA A 237 -12.71 7.90 -7.41
N LYS A 238 -13.24 8.94 -8.05
CA LYS A 238 -14.37 8.81 -8.98
C LYS A 238 -14.05 7.73 -10.01
N HIS A 239 -15.01 6.84 -10.29
CA HIS A 239 -14.83 5.85 -11.34
C HIS A 239 -14.64 6.51 -12.71
N ILE A 240 -13.59 6.08 -13.41
CA ILE A 240 -13.34 6.45 -14.80
C ILE A 240 -13.32 5.16 -15.60
N PRO A 241 -14.24 4.97 -16.56
CA PRO A 241 -14.27 3.74 -17.34
C PRO A 241 -12.94 3.58 -18.08
N PHE A 242 -12.20 2.53 -17.76
CA PHE A 242 -10.94 2.18 -18.38
C PHE A 242 -11.11 0.85 -19.12
N ASP A 243 -11.05 0.89 -20.45
CA ASP A 243 -11.18 -0.28 -21.30
C ASP A 243 -9.81 -0.99 -21.44
N VAL A 244 -9.61 -2.02 -20.61
CA VAL A 244 -8.34 -2.78 -20.54
C VAL A 244 -8.00 -3.42 -21.89
N ALA A 245 -9.00 -3.95 -22.62
CA ALA A 245 -8.80 -4.63 -23.90
C ALA A 245 -8.30 -3.67 -24.99
N LYS A 246 -8.77 -2.41 -24.96
CA LYS A 246 -8.29 -1.37 -25.89
C LYS A 246 -6.93 -0.78 -25.49
N ALA A 247 -6.60 -0.79 -24.20
CA ALA A 247 -5.34 -0.26 -23.70
C ALA A 247 -4.15 -1.22 -23.94
N GLU A 248 -4.39 -2.54 -23.94
CA GLU A 248 -3.34 -3.56 -24.14
C GLU A 248 -3.20 -3.99 -25.62
N GLY A 249 -4.04 -3.49 -26.53
CA GLY A 249 -3.82 -3.54 -27.98
C GLY A 249 -4.33 -4.78 -28.72
N GLU A 250 -5.26 -5.55 -28.15
CA GLU A 250 -5.76 -6.80 -28.74
C GLU A 250 -7.12 -6.66 -29.46
N GLY A 251 -7.36 -5.54 -30.16
CA GLY A 251 -8.57 -5.34 -30.95
C GLY A 251 -8.28 -5.06 -32.43
N GLU A 252 -8.47 -6.06 -33.29
CA GLU A 252 -8.51 -5.86 -34.75
C GLU A 252 -9.80 -5.14 -35.15
N GLY A 253 -9.65 -4.00 -35.83
CA GLY A 253 -10.72 -3.39 -36.62
C GLY A 253 -11.18 -1.98 -36.19
N VAL A 254 -11.31 -1.14 -37.22
CA VAL A 254 -12.29 -0.04 -37.39
C VAL A 254 -11.83 1.41 -37.15
N GLU A 255 -11.87 2.12 -38.29
CA GLU A 255 -12.23 3.50 -38.64
C GLU A 255 -11.85 4.69 -37.76
N VAL A 256 -11.24 5.67 -38.44
CA VAL A 256 -10.73 6.93 -37.91
C VAL A 256 -11.80 8.02 -38.08
N GLY A 257 -12.50 8.34 -36.99
CA GLY A 257 -13.25 9.59 -36.84
C GLY A 257 -12.42 10.65 -36.10
N PRO A 258 -12.68 11.96 -36.31
CA PRO A 258 -11.89 13.07 -35.75
C PRO A 258 -12.02 13.29 -34.23
N ALA A 259 -12.75 12.43 -33.51
CA ALA A 259 -12.87 12.40 -32.05
C ALA A 259 -12.39 11.04 -31.51
N GLY A 260 -11.19 10.63 -31.96
CA GLY A 260 -10.67 9.27 -31.88
C GLY A 260 -10.70 8.60 -30.50
N ARG A 261 -11.19 7.35 -30.54
CA ARG A 261 -10.98 6.21 -29.62
C ARG A 261 -11.51 6.33 -28.18
N GLY A 262 -12.08 5.20 -27.75
CA GLY A 262 -12.59 4.98 -26.40
C GLY A 262 -11.55 5.25 -25.31
N VAL A 263 -12.06 5.49 -24.11
CA VAL A 263 -11.40 6.09 -22.93
C VAL A 263 -10.19 5.29 -22.43
N ALA A 264 -9.14 5.18 -23.24
CA ALA A 264 -7.78 5.25 -22.72
C ALA A 264 -7.62 6.66 -22.16
N MET A 265 -6.96 6.83 -21.01
CA MET A 265 -6.60 8.18 -20.58
C MET A 265 -5.85 8.85 -21.73
N ASP A 266 -6.35 9.99 -22.23
CA ASP A 266 -5.60 10.82 -23.15
C ASP A 266 -4.20 10.97 -22.58
N ILE A 267 -3.20 10.59 -23.36
CA ILE A 267 -1.81 10.59 -22.93
C ILE A 267 -1.37 12.00 -22.45
N ASP A 268 -1.97 13.06 -23.02
CA ASP A 268 -1.80 14.44 -22.56
C ASP A 268 -2.54 14.73 -21.24
N GLY A 269 -3.64 14.02 -20.97
CA GLY A 269 -4.39 14.06 -19.71
C GLY A 269 -3.75 13.27 -18.56
N VAL A 270 -2.85 12.32 -18.85
CA VAL A 270 -2.17 11.48 -17.82
C VAL A 270 -1.34 12.33 -16.85
N TYR A 271 -0.80 13.46 -17.31
CA TYR A 271 0.06 14.33 -16.50
C TYR A 271 -0.63 15.63 -16.04
N SER A 272 -1.91 15.79 -16.36
CA SER A 272 -2.68 16.97 -15.99
C SER A 272 -2.95 17.03 -14.48
N ASP A 273 -2.78 18.21 -13.90
CA ASP A 273 -3.15 18.54 -12.52
C ASP A 273 -4.64 18.87 -12.34
N VAL A 274 -5.39 18.99 -13.43
CA VAL A 274 -6.76 19.49 -13.40
C VAL A 274 -7.74 18.36 -13.09
N ASN A 275 -8.38 18.46 -11.93
CA ASN A 275 -9.47 17.57 -11.55
C ASN A 275 -10.77 17.94 -12.27
N GLU A 276 -11.55 16.93 -12.63
CA GLU A 276 -12.90 17.09 -13.14
C GLU A 276 -13.89 17.45 -12.02
N PRO A 277 -14.99 18.14 -12.33
CA PRO A 277 -16.05 18.36 -11.36
C PRO A 277 -16.67 17.01 -10.94
N ILE A 278 -16.60 16.71 -9.64
CA ILE A 278 -17.20 15.51 -9.03
C ILE A 278 -18.55 15.86 -8.40
N ALA A 279 -19.59 15.12 -8.79
CA ALA A 279 -20.95 15.27 -8.27
C ALA A 279 -21.01 15.00 -6.74
N PRO A 280 -21.91 15.65 -6.00
CA PRO A 280 -21.98 15.51 -4.54
C PRO A 280 -22.29 14.08 -4.08
N GLY A 281 -23.08 13.30 -4.85
CA GLY A 281 -23.32 11.87 -4.58
C GLY A 281 -22.03 11.05 -4.58
N THR A 282 -21.20 11.22 -5.61
CA THR A 282 -19.92 10.51 -5.71
C THR A 282 -18.94 10.95 -4.62
N ARG A 283 -18.94 12.23 -4.23
CA ARG A 283 -18.14 12.70 -3.08
C ARG A 283 -18.55 12.03 -1.77
N ARG A 284 -19.86 11.82 -1.55
CA ARG A 284 -20.35 11.06 -0.39
C ARG A 284 -19.91 9.60 -0.43
N ALA A 285 -19.98 8.95 -1.59
CA ALA A 285 -19.48 7.59 -1.77
C ALA A 285 -17.98 7.48 -1.46
N ILE A 286 -17.15 8.39 -1.99
CA ILE A 286 -15.71 8.47 -1.66
C ILE A 286 -15.50 8.65 -0.16
N SER A 287 -16.28 9.51 0.48
CA SER A 287 -16.18 9.77 1.93
C SER A 287 -16.55 8.53 2.76
N LEU A 288 -17.60 7.80 2.36
CA LEU A 288 -18.00 6.54 2.99
C LEU A 288 -16.91 5.48 2.88
N VAL A 289 -16.32 5.30 1.70
CA VAL A 289 -15.21 4.36 1.49
C VAL A 289 -14.01 4.73 2.37
N CYS A 290 -13.66 6.03 2.45
CA CYS A 290 -12.60 6.51 3.34
C CYS A 290 -12.89 6.21 4.81
N PHE A 291 -14.15 6.36 5.24
CA PHE A 291 -14.58 6.01 6.59
C PHE A 291 -14.41 4.50 6.86
N VAL A 292 -14.91 3.64 5.97
CA VAL A 292 -14.80 2.18 6.10
C VAL A 292 -13.32 1.74 6.17
N LEU A 293 -12.46 2.29 5.31
CA LEU A 293 -11.02 2.02 5.36
C LEU A 293 -10.40 2.44 6.71
N THR A 294 -10.87 3.53 7.29
CA THR A 294 -10.42 4.00 8.60
C THR A 294 -10.89 3.06 9.72
N VAL A 295 -12.12 2.55 9.64
CA VAL A 295 -12.65 1.56 10.59
C VAL A 295 -11.82 0.28 10.53
N LEU A 296 -11.59 -0.27 9.33
CA LEU A 296 -10.75 -1.45 9.13
C LEU A 296 -9.35 -1.25 9.72
N ALA A 297 -8.74 -0.09 9.46
CA ALA A 297 -7.43 0.24 10.00
C ALA A 297 -7.41 0.35 11.53
N HIS A 298 -8.44 0.95 12.13
CA HIS A 298 -8.56 1.14 13.57
C HIS A 298 -8.70 -0.20 14.32
N TYR A 299 -9.53 -1.10 13.81
CA TYR A 299 -9.75 -2.43 14.40
C TYR A 299 -8.74 -3.49 13.95
N SER A 300 -7.70 -3.08 13.22
CA SER A 300 -6.65 -3.98 12.69
C SER A 300 -7.21 -5.14 11.86
N LEU A 301 -8.30 -4.89 11.13
CA LEU A 301 -8.93 -5.86 10.25
C LEU A 301 -8.23 -5.87 8.88
N PRO A 302 -8.12 -7.04 8.23
CA PRO A 302 -7.51 -7.15 6.91
C PRO A 302 -8.35 -6.40 5.86
N ILE A 303 -7.68 -5.58 5.06
CA ILE A 303 -8.29 -4.81 3.98
C ILE A 303 -8.33 -5.69 2.73
N THR A 304 -9.52 -6.17 2.39
CA THR A 304 -9.83 -6.92 1.17
C THR A 304 -10.98 -6.22 0.42
N ALA A 305 -11.12 -6.49 -0.88
CA ALA A 305 -12.23 -5.94 -1.67
C ALA A 305 -13.59 -6.28 -1.05
N SER A 306 -13.78 -7.53 -0.61
CA SER A 306 -15.03 -7.99 0.03
C SER A 306 -15.32 -7.28 1.35
N ALA A 307 -14.30 -7.04 2.18
CA ALA A 307 -14.47 -6.34 3.46
C ALA A 307 -14.88 -4.88 3.24
N ILE A 308 -14.30 -4.23 2.22
CA ILE A 308 -14.67 -2.86 1.85
C ILE A 308 -16.11 -2.81 1.32
N GLU A 309 -16.48 -3.71 0.41
CA GLU A 309 -17.85 -3.81 -0.13
C GLU A 309 -18.89 -4.01 0.97
N GLN A 310 -18.68 -4.97 1.87
CA GLN A 310 -19.58 -5.25 2.99
C GLN A 310 -19.66 -4.06 3.96
N GLY A 311 -18.52 -3.44 4.31
CA GLY A 311 -18.49 -2.26 5.16
C GLY A 311 -19.21 -1.06 4.55
N CYS A 312 -19.11 -0.88 3.22
CA CYS A 312 -19.85 0.17 2.51
C CYS A 312 -21.35 -0.10 2.51
N ALA A 313 -21.78 -1.34 2.24
CA ALA A 313 -23.19 -1.72 2.26
C ALA A 313 -23.85 -1.48 3.64
N LEU A 314 -23.11 -1.71 4.73
CA LEU A 314 -23.57 -1.39 6.09
C LEU A 314 -23.63 0.13 6.33
N GLY A 315 -22.62 0.88 5.89
CA GLY A 315 -22.60 2.32 6.06
C GLY A 315 -23.66 3.07 5.26
N GLU A 316 -24.11 2.53 4.12
CA GLU A 316 -25.21 3.10 3.33
C GLU A 316 -26.57 3.07 4.04
N GLN A 317 -26.74 2.19 5.04
CA GLN A 317 -27.96 2.16 5.87
C GLN A 317 -28.09 3.43 6.74
N HIS A 318 -27.00 4.20 6.91
CA HIS A 318 -26.95 5.40 7.74
C HIS A 318 -26.46 6.63 6.96
N PRO A 319 -27.15 7.11 5.91
CA PRO A 319 -26.60 8.07 4.92
C PRO A 319 -26.19 9.46 5.44
N ASN A 320 -26.57 9.84 6.67
CA ASN A 320 -26.29 11.15 7.27
C ASN A 320 -25.41 11.06 8.53
N PHE A 321 -24.64 9.98 8.71
CA PHE A 321 -23.78 9.86 9.88
C PHE A 321 -22.61 10.85 9.80
N ASP A 322 -22.36 11.55 10.90
CA ASP A 322 -21.12 12.29 11.09
C ASP A 322 -20.07 11.32 11.63
N ALA A 323 -19.00 11.08 10.86
CA ALA A 323 -17.93 10.18 11.22
C ALA A 323 -17.24 10.53 12.56
N THR A 324 -17.32 11.78 13.00
CA THR A 324 -16.72 12.26 14.25
C THR A 324 -17.67 12.23 15.46
N SER A 325 -18.94 11.95 15.22
CA SER A 325 -19.97 11.87 16.26
C SER A 325 -19.98 10.52 16.97
N ALA A 326 -20.69 10.45 18.11
CA ALA A 326 -20.92 9.19 18.83
C ALA A 326 -21.66 8.15 17.98
N ASP A 327 -22.54 8.59 17.07
CA ASP A 327 -23.25 7.70 16.15
C ASP A 327 -22.31 7.12 15.09
N GLY A 328 -21.31 7.90 14.64
CA GLY A 328 -20.24 7.42 13.78
C GLY A 328 -19.37 6.34 14.46
N LEU A 329 -19.09 6.49 15.76
CA LEU A 329 -18.37 5.46 16.52
C LEU A 329 -19.17 4.16 16.63
N ARG A 330 -20.48 4.25 16.93
CA ARG A 330 -21.35 3.07 16.99
C ARG A 330 -21.43 2.35 15.66
N LEU A 331 -21.52 3.10 14.55
CA LEU A 331 -21.49 2.52 13.22
C LEU A 331 -20.15 1.83 12.94
N ALA A 332 -19.04 2.43 13.36
CA ALA A 332 -17.71 1.83 13.23
C ALA A 332 -17.61 0.51 14.01
N GLU A 333 -18.14 0.45 15.23
CA GLU A 333 -18.21 -0.78 16.04
C GLU A 333 -19.07 -1.85 15.37
N GLN A 334 -20.24 -1.48 14.82
CA GLN A 334 -21.12 -2.41 14.10
C GLN A 334 -20.46 -2.98 12.84
N ILE A 335 -19.81 -2.13 12.04
CA ILE A 335 -19.07 -2.55 10.85
C ILE A 335 -17.92 -3.48 11.26
N ALA A 336 -17.16 -3.13 12.30
CA ALA A 336 -16.06 -3.97 12.77
C ALA A 336 -16.56 -5.34 13.26
N ALA A 337 -17.64 -5.38 14.04
CA ALA A 337 -18.22 -6.62 14.55
C ALA A 337 -18.79 -7.52 13.44
N ALA A 338 -19.30 -6.94 12.36
CA ALA A 338 -19.81 -7.70 11.21
C ALA A 338 -18.70 -8.29 10.32
N LEU A 339 -17.49 -7.76 10.41
CA LEU A 339 -16.34 -8.12 9.57
C LEU A 339 -15.29 -8.99 10.29
N GLN A 340 -15.46 -9.23 11.59
CA GLN A 340 -14.66 -10.16 12.40
C GLN A 340 -15.11 -11.60 12.19
#